data_AF-A3MXA3-F1
#
_entry.id   AF-A3MXA3-F1
#
_cell.length_a   1.000
_cell.length_b   1.000
_cell.length_c   1.000
_cell.angle_alpha   90.00
_cell.angle_beta   90.00
_cell.angle_gamma   90.00
#
_symmetry.space_group_name_H-M   'P 1'
#
loop_
_entity.id
_entity.type
_entity.pdbx_description
1 polymer ?
#
loop_
_entity_poly.entity_id
_entity_poly.type
_entity_poly.pdbx_seq_one_letter_code
_entity_poly.pdbx_strand_id
1 'polypeptide(L)'
;MCAALYTLIRVNLLEALGGEVGYLGEWIFARLFPGAARGEAVALLVEGLYSSEVLKPRGAALPKEDVPDVVSRHVAVEWPIHKSWFVPAVDHGTPRVFIDPPKRLVKYVGRDVEGEYANLLAVGLWELRSYVLDGVAPALLEGWQWLLPQEVEAAEVLYRRLVGGPDFVAAVVETLREVDFLLVEGGEVYHVEVKTTTSPTEAKLRKKRALLARRQRVLGKLGLRPALAVVVPRENWEVEVWVEKS
;
A
#
# COMPACT_ATOMS: atom_id res chain seq x y z
N MET A 1 -20.03 29.16 46.86
CA MET A 1 -19.37 28.02 46.19
C MET A 1 -20.40 27.32 45.33
N CYS A 2 -20.37 27.52 44.01
CA CYS A 2 -21.17 26.71 43.09
C CYS A 2 -20.48 25.34 42.96
N ALA A 3 -21.19 24.26 43.27
CA ALA A 3 -20.69 22.93 43.01
C ALA A 3 -20.61 22.72 41.49
N ALA A 4 -19.42 22.41 40.98
CA ALA A 4 -19.27 21.98 39.60
C ALA A 4 -20.13 20.73 39.38
N LEU A 5 -21.00 20.77 38.37
CA LEU A 5 -21.82 19.64 37.96
C LEU A 5 -20.96 18.73 37.08
N TYR A 6 -20.63 17.55 37.58
CA TYR A 6 -19.93 16.52 36.82
C TYR A 6 -20.92 15.52 36.22
N THR A 7 -20.74 15.19 34.94
CA THR A 7 -21.45 14.07 34.30
C THR A 7 -20.45 12.97 34.00
N LEU A 8 -20.66 11.79 34.60
CA LEU A 8 -19.92 10.56 34.30
C LEU A 8 -20.63 9.80 33.18
N ILE A 9 -19.93 9.54 32.09
CA ILE A 9 -20.42 8.71 30.98
C ILE A 9 -19.52 7.49 30.87
N ARG A 10 -20.12 6.29 30.90
CA ARG A 10 -19.42 5.03 30.64
C ARG A 10 -19.74 4.55 29.23
N VAL A 11 -18.73 4.27 28.44
CA VAL A 11 -18.86 3.82 27.05
C VAL A 11 -18.00 2.59 26.82
N ASN A 12 -18.55 1.57 26.16
CA ASN A 12 -17.75 0.47 25.65
C ASN A 12 -17.04 0.91 24.35
N LEU A 13 -15.71 0.92 24.36
CA LEU A 13 -14.91 1.41 23.26
C LEU A 13 -15.13 0.61 21.97
N LEU A 14 -15.38 -0.69 22.06
CA LEU A 14 -15.61 -1.54 20.89
C LEU A 14 -16.97 -1.25 20.23
N GLU A 15 -17.98 -0.91 21.03
CA GLU A 15 -19.30 -0.49 20.50
C GLU A 15 -19.24 0.91 19.91
N ALA A 16 -18.49 1.82 20.54
CA ALA A 16 -18.34 3.20 20.07
C ALA A 16 -17.50 3.32 18.78
N LEU A 17 -16.43 2.53 18.66
CA LEU A 17 -15.52 2.59 17.52
C LEU A 17 -16.11 1.98 16.24
N GLY A 18 -17.09 1.08 16.33
CA GLY A 18 -17.79 0.51 15.17
C GLY A 18 -16.85 -0.05 14.10
N GLY A 19 -16.77 0.60 12.93
CA GLY A 19 -15.88 0.22 11.83
C GLY A 19 -14.38 0.38 12.15
N GLU A 20 -14.02 1.28 13.06
CA GLU A 20 -12.62 1.54 13.44
C GLU A 20 -11.98 0.41 14.27
N VAL A 21 -12.81 -0.49 14.82
CA VAL A 21 -12.36 -1.72 15.47
C VAL A 21 -11.60 -2.64 14.49
N GLY A 22 -11.89 -2.53 13.19
CA GLY A 22 -11.13 -3.21 12.14
C GLY A 22 -9.66 -2.77 12.12
N TYR A 23 -9.42 -1.46 12.06
CA TYR A 23 -8.07 -0.88 12.08
C TYR A 23 -7.28 -1.24 13.34
N LEU A 24 -7.94 -1.27 14.50
CA LEU A 24 -7.29 -1.70 15.75
C LEU A 24 -6.77 -3.14 15.64
N GLY A 25 -7.54 -4.03 15.00
CA GLY A 25 -7.10 -5.42 14.79
C GLY A 25 -5.91 -5.51 13.85
N GLU A 26 -5.94 -4.76 12.74
CA GLU A 26 -4.80 -4.67 11.82
C GLU A 26 -3.55 -4.12 12.52
N TRP A 27 -3.71 -3.10 13.37
CA TRP A 27 -2.62 -2.52 14.15
C TRP A 27 -2.04 -3.52 15.16
N ILE A 28 -2.89 -4.24 15.89
CA ILE A 28 -2.45 -5.32 16.80
C ILE A 28 -1.70 -6.39 16.02
N PHE A 29 -2.24 -6.82 14.87
CA PHE A 29 -1.60 -7.81 14.01
C PHE A 29 -0.23 -7.35 13.54
N ALA A 30 -0.11 -6.15 12.97
CA ALA A 30 1.16 -5.59 12.50
C ALA A 30 2.20 -5.48 13.64
N ARG A 31 1.75 -5.20 14.87
CA ARG A 31 2.64 -5.13 16.04
C ARG A 31 3.14 -6.49 16.52
N LEU A 32 2.32 -7.54 16.39
CA LEU A 32 2.68 -8.92 16.76
C LEU A 32 3.49 -9.63 15.66
N PHE A 33 3.25 -9.24 14.41
CA PHE A 33 3.94 -9.77 13.23
C PHE A 33 4.68 -8.62 12.53
N PRO A 34 5.80 -8.14 13.09
CA PRO A 34 6.55 -7.02 12.51
C PRO A 34 7.14 -7.35 11.14
N GLY A 35 7.25 -8.63 10.78
CA GLY A 35 7.61 -9.09 9.43
C GLY A 35 6.42 -9.16 8.46
N ALA A 36 5.22 -8.74 8.85
CA ALA A 36 4.08 -8.67 7.95
C ALA A 36 4.16 -7.43 7.06
N ALA A 37 4.03 -7.63 5.75
CA ALA A 37 4.03 -6.58 4.74
C ALA A 37 2.60 -6.12 4.44
N ARG A 38 2.37 -4.82 4.22
CA ARG A 38 1.04 -4.33 3.82
C ARG A 38 0.76 -4.74 2.37
N GLY A 39 -0.45 -5.29 2.12
CA GLY A 39 -0.82 -5.73 0.78
C GLY A 39 -0.74 -4.62 -0.28
N GLU A 40 -1.18 -3.41 0.08
CA GLU A 40 -1.12 -2.23 -0.79
C GLU A 40 0.32 -1.81 -1.15
N ALA A 41 1.25 -1.79 -0.18
CA ALA A 41 2.64 -1.46 -0.44
C ALA A 41 3.31 -2.51 -1.35
N VAL A 42 3.00 -3.79 -1.13
CA VAL A 42 3.52 -4.86 -1.98
C VAL A 42 2.90 -4.82 -3.38
N ALA A 43 1.61 -4.46 -3.50
CA ALA A 43 0.98 -4.26 -4.80
C ALA A 43 1.68 -3.14 -5.59
N LEU A 44 1.98 -2.02 -4.92
CA LEU A 44 2.74 -0.89 -5.48
C LEU A 44 4.09 -1.34 -6.01
N LEU A 45 4.84 -2.09 -5.20
CA LEU A 45 6.17 -2.58 -5.57
C LEU A 45 6.11 -3.56 -6.74
N VAL A 46 5.19 -4.53 -6.71
CA VAL A 46 5.03 -5.53 -7.78
C VAL A 46 4.66 -4.87 -9.11
N GLU A 47 3.78 -3.88 -9.11
CA GLU A 47 3.49 -3.13 -10.33
C GLU A 47 4.68 -2.29 -10.79
N GLY A 48 5.40 -1.63 -9.88
CA GLY A 48 6.59 -0.87 -10.25
C GLY A 48 7.65 -1.75 -10.90
N LEU A 49 7.90 -2.94 -10.33
CA LEU A 49 8.80 -3.96 -10.88
C LEU A 49 8.36 -4.42 -12.27
N TYR A 50 7.09 -4.79 -12.44
CA TYR A 50 6.55 -5.19 -13.75
C TYR A 50 6.63 -4.05 -14.77
N SER A 51 6.26 -2.83 -14.36
CA SER A 51 6.27 -1.65 -15.21
C SER A 51 7.68 -1.27 -15.68
N SER A 52 8.71 -1.53 -14.85
CA SER A 52 10.11 -1.30 -15.23
C SER A 52 10.59 -2.10 -16.45
N GLU A 53 9.97 -3.24 -16.75
CA GLU A 53 10.33 -4.08 -17.91
C GLU A 53 9.55 -3.74 -19.17
N VAL A 54 8.31 -3.25 -18.99
CA VAL A 54 7.36 -3.07 -20.08
C VAL A 54 7.35 -1.62 -20.58
N LEU A 55 7.60 -0.66 -19.70
CA LEU A 55 7.59 0.75 -20.04
C LEU A 55 8.83 1.10 -20.86
N LYS A 56 8.61 1.53 -22.10
CA LYS A 56 9.69 1.97 -22.98
C LYS A 56 10.01 3.45 -22.72
N PRO A 57 11.28 3.81 -22.50
CA PRO A 57 11.67 5.20 -22.39
C PRO A 57 11.36 5.94 -23.70
N ARG A 58 11.02 7.22 -23.60
CA ARG A 58 10.83 8.13 -24.73
C ARG A 58 11.62 9.39 -24.44
N GLY A 59 12.21 10.03 -25.46
CA GLY A 59 13.14 11.13 -25.23
C GLY A 59 14.51 10.66 -24.75
N ALA A 60 15.49 11.57 -24.71
CA ALA A 60 16.88 11.26 -24.36
C ALA A 60 17.41 12.05 -23.16
N ALA A 61 16.63 13.03 -22.68
CA ALA A 61 17.01 13.90 -21.58
C ALA A 61 16.02 13.78 -20.42
N LEU A 62 16.45 14.22 -19.23
CA LEU A 62 15.57 14.46 -18.10
C LEU A 62 14.95 15.87 -18.24
N PRO A 63 13.71 16.06 -17.76
CA PRO A 63 13.02 17.34 -17.89
C PRO A 63 13.77 18.43 -17.13
N LYS A 64 13.77 19.64 -17.69
CA LYS A 64 14.35 20.84 -17.06
C LYS A 64 13.28 21.91 -16.99
N GLU A 65 12.63 22.04 -15.84
CA GLU A 65 11.66 23.11 -15.58
C GLU A 65 12.18 23.99 -14.45
N ASP A 66 12.34 25.29 -14.71
CA ASP A 66 12.67 26.27 -13.67
C ASP A 66 11.37 26.83 -13.09
N VAL A 67 10.84 26.11 -12.10
CA VAL A 67 9.57 26.43 -11.45
C VAL A 67 9.68 26.33 -9.93
N PRO A 68 8.99 27.20 -9.18
CA PRO A 68 9.04 27.19 -7.71
C PRO A 68 8.17 26.10 -7.09
N ASP A 69 7.33 25.41 -7.87
CA ASP A 69 6.40 24.37 -7.42
C ASP A 69 6.87 22.97 -7.86
N VAL A 70 6.29 21.90 -7.30
CA VAL A 70 6.43 20.54 -7.82
C VAL A 70 5.48 20.35 -9.01
N VAL A 71 6.04 20.16 -10.20
CA VAL A 71 5.24 20.04 -11.43
C VAL A 71 5.42 18.70 -12.10
N SER A 72 4.36 18.22 -12.76
CA SER A 72 4.39 17.03 -13.61
C SER A 72 3.69 17.29 -14.93
N ARG A 73 4.00 16.47 -15.93
CA ARG A 73 3.28 16.43 -17.20
C ARG A 73 2.60 15.08 -17.36
N HIS A 74 1.45 15.10 -18.02
CA HIS A 74 0.71 13.89 -18.33
C HIS A 74 1.50 13.06 -19.36
N VAL A 75 2.07 11.96 -18.88
CA VAL A 75 2.76 10.97 -19.70
C VAL A 75 1.74 10.11 -20.45
N ALA A 76 1.68 10.29 -21.77
CA ALA A 76 0.82 9.49 -22.65
C ALA A 76 1.48 8.14 -22.94
N VAL A 77 1.50 7.27 -21.93
CA VAL A 77 1.86 5.85 -22.03
C VAL A 77 0.66 5.00 -21.67
N GLU A 78 0.58 3.83 -22.29
CA GLU A 78 -0.32 2.78 -21.84
C GLU A 78 0.22 2.26 -20.50
N TRP A 79 -0.39 2.72 -19.42
CA TRP A 79 -0.06 2.21 -18.10
C TRP A 79 -0.52 0.76 -18.03
N PRO A 80 0.34 -0.15 -17.55
CA PRO A 80 -0.03 -1.55 -17.49
C PRO A 80 -1.20 -1.79 -16.51
N ILE A 81 -1.32 -1.00 -15.44
CA ILE A 81 -2.34 -1.22 -14.39
C ILE A 81 -2.81 0.11 -13.74
N HIS A 82 -2.02 0.75 -12.86
CA HIS A 82 -2.37 1.95 -12.09
C HIS A 82 -1.50 3.18 -12.41
N LYS A 83 -2.16 4.21 -12.95
CA LYS A 83 -1.49 5.46 -13.37
C LYS A 83 -0.94 6.34 -12.23
N SER A 84 -1.27 6.04 -10.98
CA SER A 84 -1.15 6.99 -9.88
C SER A 84 -0.02 6.73 -8.89
N TRP A 85 0.62 5.55 -8.94
CA TRP A 85 1.64 5.20 -7.95
C TRP A 85 2.99 5.87 -8.19
N PHE A 86 3.32 6.15 -9.44
CA PHE A 86 4.63 6.70 -9.80
C PHE A 86 4.43 7.96 -10.62
N VAL A 87 4.79 9.11 -10.04
CA VAL A 87 4.58 10.40 -10.68
C VAL A 87 5.93 11.01 -11.02
N PRO A 88 6.32 11.06 -12.31
CA PRO A 88 7.52 11.80 -12.72
C PRO A 88 7.24 13.30 -12.58
N ALA A 89 8.12 14.01 -11.91
CA ALA A 89 7.96 15.42 -11.59
C ALA A 89 9.29 16.17 -11.62
N VAL A 90 9.21 17.50 -11.72
CA VAL A 90 10.31 18.40 -11.41
C VAL A 90 9.99 19.08 -10.08
N ASP A 91 10.83 18.84 -9.09
CA ASP A 91 10.75 19.36 -7.73
C ASP A 91 11.78 20.48 -7.56
N HIS A 92 11.31 21.74 -7.57
CA HIS A 92 12.17 22.92 -7.45
C HIS A 92 13.39 22.89 -8.40
N GLY A 93 13.16 22.53 -9.67
CA GLY A 93 14.21 22.39 -10.69
C GLY A 93 14.94 21.04 -10.73
N THR A 94 14.64 20.12 -9.80
CA THR A 94 15.27 18.80 -9.72
C THR A 94 14.33 17.71 -10.23
N PRO A 95 14.70 16.90 -11.24
CA PRO A 95 13.90 15.75 -11.68
C PRO A 95 13.76 14.72 -10.56
N ARG A 96 12.53 14.26 -10.30
CA ARG A 96 12.19 13.24 -9.30
C ARG A 96 11.07 12.33 -9.79
N VAL A 97 10.99 11.11 -9.27
CA VAL A 97 9.80 10.25 -9.41
C VAL A 97 9.24 9.99 -8.02
N PHE A 98 8.06 10.52 -7.75
CA PHE A 98 7.42 10.32 -6.45
C PHE A 98 6.66 8.99 -6.43
N ILE A 99 6.85 8.23 -5.35
CA ILE A 99 5.99 7.10 -4.99
C ILE A 99 4.77 7.62 -4.22
N ASP A 100 3.59 7.28 -4.70
CA ASP A 100 2.26 7.59 -4.14
C ASP A 100 2.19 8.99 -3.48
N PRO A 101 2.48 10.07 -4.22
CA PRO A 101 2.59 11.39 -3.63
C PRO A 101 1.26 11.85 -3.00
N PRO A 102 1.31 12.61 -1.88
CA PRO A 102 0.13 13.22 -1.29
C PRO A 102 -0.69 14.01 -2.31
N LYS A 103 -2.02 13.95 -2.15
CA LYS A 103 -2.94 14.72 -3.00
C LYS A 103 -2.56 16.21 -2.96
N ARG A 104 -2.53 16.84 -4.15
CA ARG A 104 -2.20 18.26 -4.37
C ARG A 104 -0.72 18.62 -4.18
N LEU A 105 0.17 17.67 -3.89
CA LEU A 105 1.61 17.94 -3.92
C LEU A 105 2.06 18.34 -5.32
N VAL A 106 1.62 17.59 -6.34
CA VAL A 106 2.10 17.72 -7.71
C VAL A 106 1.08 18.45 -8.60
N LYS A 107 1.53 19.50 -9.29
CA LYS A 107 0.73 20.27 -10.24
C LYS A 107 0.94 19.78 -11.67
N TYR A 108 -0.14 19.39 -12.35
CA TYR A 108 -0.07 18.96 -13.75
C TYR A 108 -0.14 20.15 -14.70
N VAL A 109 0.93 20.38 -15.47
CA VAL A 109 1.11 21.59 -16.31
C VAL A 109 0.95 21.36 -17.82
N GLY A 110 0.52 20.16 -18.23
CA GLY A 110 0.26 19.86 -19.64
C GLY A 110 0.54 18.40 -19.99
N ARG A 111 0.66 18.11 -21.29
CA ARG A 111 1.06 16.79 -21.80
C ARG A 111 2.58 16.73 -21.99
N ASP A 112 3.14 15.55 -21.81
CA ASP A 112 4.53 15.25 -22.16
C ASP A 112 4.63 14.98 -23.67
N VAL A 113 5.09 15.97 -24.42
CA VAL A 113 5.20 15.90 -25.89
C VAL A 113 6.54 15.30 -26.30
N GLU A 114 7.62 15.79 -25.70
CA GLU A 114 9.01 15.40 -26.02
C GLU A 114 9.42 14.06 -25.38
N GLY A 115 8.66 13.58 -24.39
CA GLY A 115 8.91 12.30 -23.73
C GLY A 115 9.82 12.40 -22.50
N GLU A 116 10.32 13.58 -22.14
CA GLU A 116 11.27 13.73 -21.03
C GLU A 116 10.72 13.21 -19.69
N TYR A 117 9.42 13.42 -19.43
CA TYR A 117 8.77 12.88 -18.22
C TYR A 117 8.57 11.36 -18.31
N ALA A 118 8.30 10.83 -19.50
CA ALA A 118 8.29 9.39 -19.74
C ALA A 118 9.66 8.76 -19.50
N ASN A 119 10.75 9.41 -19.94
CA ASN A 119 12.12 8.99 -19.66
C ASN A 119 12.39 8.98 -18.16
N LEU A 120 12.07 10.08 -17.46
CA LEU A 120 12.24 10.19 -16.01
C LEU A 120 11.49 9.08 -15.27
N LEU A 121 10.24 8.79 -15.66
CA LEU A 121 9.47 7.67 -15.10
C LEU A 121 10.16 6.32 -15.33
N ALA A 122 10.64 6.06 -16.55
CA ALA A 122 11.37 4.83 -16.87
C ALA A 122 12.62 4.67 -16.00
N VAL A 123 13.39 5.75 -15.81
CA VAL A 123 14.58 5.76 -14.95
C VAL A 123 14.20 5.51 -13.49
N GLY A 124 13.19 6.18 -12.95
CA GLY A 124 12.75 5.97 -11.57
C GLY A 124 12.22 4.56 -11.30
N LEU A 125 11.51 3.95 -12.25
CA LEU A 125 11.06 2.56 -12.15
C LEU A 125 12.23 1.56 -12.24
N TRP A 126 13.26 1.87 -13.04
CA TRP A 126 14.48 1.09 -13.07
C TRP A 126 15.28 1.20 -11.77
N GLU A 127 15.33 2.38 -11.15
CA GLU A 127 15.91 2.55 -9.82
C GLU A 127 15.12 1.78 -8.75
N LEU A 128 13.78 1.80 -8.80
CA LEU A 128 12.95 0.99 -7.92
C LEU A 128 13.29 -0.50 -8.07
N ARG A 129 13.41 -0.99 -9.30
CA ARG A 129 13.80 -2.37 -9.57
C ARG A 129 15.17 -2.70 -8.99
N SER A 130 16.16 -1.84 -9.21
CA SER A 130 17.52 -2.02 -8.69
C SER A 130 17.55 -1.99 -7.15
N TYR A 131 16.70 -1.17 -6.53
CA TYR A 131 16.53 -1.15 -5.08
C TYR A 131 15.96 -2.46 -4.55
N VAL A 132 14.86 -2.95 -5.14
CA VAL A 132 14.18 -4.15 -4.66
C VAL A 132 14.98 -5.42 -4.95
N LEU A 133 15.62 -5.53 -6.10
CA LEU A 133 16.32 -6.76 -6.51
C LEU A 133 17.80 -6.78 -6.10
N ASP A 134 18.47 -5.63 -6.06
CA ASP A 134 19.92 -5.53 -5.88
C ASP A 134 20.32 -4.71 -4.64
N GLY A 135 19.35 -4.11 -3.92
CA GLY A 135 19.61 -3.30 -2.72
C GLY A 135 20.28 -1.95 -3.01
N VAL A 136 20.24 -1.47 -4.26
CA VAL A 136 20.88 -0.21 -4.65
C VAL A 136 19.97 0.97 -4.31
N ALA A 137 20.47 1.92 -3.52
CA ALA A 137 19.71 3.11 -3.12
C ALA A 137 19.34 3.97 -4.36
N PRO A 138 18.05 4.30 -4.56
CA PRO A 138 17.61 5.20 -5.62
C PRO A 138 18.13 6.63 -5.47
N ALA A 139 18.35 7.31 -6.60
CA ALA A 139 18.81 8.70 -6.63
C ALA A 139 17.69 9.68 -7.02
N LEU A 140 16.78 9.27 -7.90
CA LEU A 140 15.68 10.09 -8.43
C LEU A 140 14.32 9.66 -7.90
N LEU A 141 14.17 8.42 -7.44
CA LEU A 141 12.94 7.96 -6.80
C LEU A 141 12.81 8.56 -5.40
N GLU A 142 11.63 9.07 -5.05
CA GLU A 142 11.32 9.65 -3.73
C GLU A 142 10.18 8.90 -3.04
N GLY A 143 10.29 8.76 -1.72
CA GLY A 143 9.34 8.00 -0.90
C GLY A 143 9.72 6.53 -0.69
N TRP A 144 10.81 6.06 -1.32
CA TRP A 144 11.31 4.69 -1.12
C TRP A 144 11.78 4.44 0.31
N GLN A 145 12.18 5.50 1.03
CA GLN A 145 12.68 5.43 2.41
C GLN A 145 11.60 5.01 3.41
N TRP A 146 10.32 5.09 3.03
CA TRP A 146 9.20 4.67 3.88
C TRP A 146 8.83 3.19 3.69
N LEU A 147 9.37 2.54 2.64
CA LEU A 147 9.13 1.13 2.38
C LEU A 147 9.81 0.27 3.44
N LEU A 148 9.06 -0.67 3.99
CA LEU A 148 9.58 -1.55 5.02
C LEU A 148 10.33 -2.74 4.39
N PRO A 149 11.40 -3.25 5.03
CA PRO A 149 12.17 -4.38 4.48
C PRO A 149 11.32 -5.59 4.11
N GLN A 150 10.32 -5.93 4.92
CA GLN A 150 9.40 -7.03 4.65
C GLN A 150 8.50 -6.81 3.43
N GLU A 151 8.17 -5.55 3.10
CA GLU A 151 7.41 -5.22 1.89
C GLU A 151 8.26 -5.41 0.64
N VAL A 152 9.54 -5.01 0.72
CA VAL A 152 10.54 -5.24 -0.33
C VAL A 152 10.76 -6.73 -0.55
N GLU A 153 10.98 -7.51 0.52
CA GLU A 153 11.16 -8.96 0.46
C GLU A 153 9.94 -9.67 -0.15
N ALA A 154 8.74 -9.33 0.33
CA ALA A 154 7.50 -9.90 -0.20
C ALA A 154 7.32 -9.56 -1.69
N ALA A 155 7.59 -8.32 -2.10
CA ALA A 155 7.49 -7.90 -3.49
C ALA A 155 8.50 -8.64 -4.38
N GLU A 156 9.75 -8.77 -3.96
CA GLU A 156 10.78 -9.52 -4.67
C GLU A 156 10.36 -10.98 -4.88
N VAL A 157 9.92 -11.65 -3.81
CA VAL A 157 9.47 -13.06 -3.87
C VAL A 157 8.29 -13.22 -4.81
N LEU A 158 7.30 -12.33 -4.74
CA LEU A 158 6.11 -12.41 -5.60
C LEU A 158 6.44 -12.12 -7.05
N TYR A 159 7.27 -11.12 -7.30
CA TYR A 159 7.67 -10.73 -8.65
C TYR A 159 8.41 -11.86 -9.36
N ARG A 160 9.30 -12.58 -8.67
CA ARG A 160 9.97 -13.78 -9.22
C ARG A 160 9.00 -14.91 -9.59
N ARG A 161 7.84 -14.98 -8.92
CA ARG A 161 6.79 -15.98 -9.18
C ARG A 161 5.76 -15.50 -10.21
N LEU A 162 5.84 -14.23 -10.62
CA LEU A 162 4.89 -13.59 -11.51
C LEU A 162 5.10 -14.07 -12.95
N VAL A 163 4.44 -15.16 -13.31
CA VAL A 163 4.47 -15.73 -14.66
C VAL A 163 3.09 -15.58 -15.29
N GLY A 164 2.93 -14.62 -16.19
CA GLY A 164 1.70 -14.42 -16.95
C GLY A 164 1.70 -13.13 -17.78
N GLY A 165 0.62 -12.93 -18.54
CA GLY A 165 0.43 -11.72 -19.33
C GLY A 165 -0.14 -10.54 -18.53
N PRO A 166 -0.29 -9.35 -19.16
CA PRO A 166 -0.72 -8.12 -18.51
C PRO A 166 -2.01 -8.26 -17.68
N ASP A 167 -3.03 -8.96 -18.20
CA ASP A 167 -4.30 -9.15 -17.49
C ASP A 167 -4.16 -9.92 -16.18
N PHE A 168 -3.25 -10.90 -16.14
CA PHE A 168 -2.98 -11.65 -14.91
C PHE A 168 -2.26 -10.78 -13.89
N VAL A 169 -1.29 -9.98 -14.33
CA VAL A 169 -0.57 -9.04 -13.46
C VAL A 169 -1.53 -8.01 -12.89
N ALA A 170 -2.41 -7.42 -13.71
CA ALA A 170 -3.45 -6.50 -13.26
C ALA A 170 -4.34 -7.13 -12.19
N ALA A 171 -4.79 -8.38 -12.41
CA ALA A 171 -5.60 -9.09 -11.43
C ALA A 171 -4.84 -9.35 -10.12
N VAL A 172 -3.54 -9.69 -10.18
CA VAL A 172 -2.68 -9.88 -9.01
C VAL A 172 -2.57 -8.59 -8.21
N VAL A 173 -2.21 -7.49 -8.88
CA VAL A 173 -1.99 -6.19 -8.25
C VAL A 173 -3.29 -5.69 -7.59
N GLU A 174 -4.42 -5.72 -8.30
CA GLU A 174 -5.71 -5.34 -7.73
C GLU A 174 -6.10 -6.24 -6.55
N THR A 175 -5.78 -7.53 -6.61
CA THR A 175 -6.06 -8.44 -5.48
C THR A 175 -5.19 -8.12 -4.26
N LEU A 176 -3.90 -7.82 -4.46
CA LEU A 176 -2.95 -7.49 -3.39
C LEU A 176 -3.32 -6.17 -2.69
N ARG A 177 -3.80 -5.17 -3.44
CA ARG A 177 -4.26 -3.89 -2.87
C ARG A 177 -5.35 -4.04 -1.83
N GLU A 178 -6.18 -5.07 -1.96
CA GLU A 178 -7.25 -5.31 -1.00
C GLU A 178 -6.88 -6.29 0.12
N VAL A 179 -5.68 -6.88 0.10
CA VAL A 179 -5.18 -7.79 1.15
C VAL A 179 -4.69 -6.97 2.33
N ASP A 180 -5.07 -7.37 3.55
CA ASP A 180 -4.66 -6.64 4.76
C ASP A 180 -3.13 -6.78 4.94
N PHE A 181 -2.60 -8.00 4.89
CA PHE A 181 -1.15 -8.27 5.02
C PHE A 181 -0.66 -9.47 4.20
N LEU A 182 0.63 -9.46 3.88
CA LEU A 182 1.40 -10.63 3.47
C LEU A 182 2.36 -11.04 4.58
N LEU A 183 2.51 -12.34 4.81
CA LEU A 183 3.40 -12.89 5.82
C LEU A 183 4.27 -13.99 5.21
N VAL A 184 5.59 -13.88 5.36
CA VAL A 184 6.55 -14.88 4.89
C VAL A 184 6.99 -15.74 6.08
N GLU A 185 6.63 -17.03 6.08
CA GLU A 185 6.99 -17.96 7.15
C GLU A 185 7.41 -19.32 6.55
N GLY A 186 8.61 -19.79 6.90
CA GLY A 186 9.10 -21.10 6.46
C GLY A 186 9.19 -21.27 4.94
N GLY A 187 9.42 -20.17 4.19
CA GLY A 187 9.46 -20.15 2.72
C GLY A 187 8.08 -20.08 2.04
N GLU A 188 7.00 -20.13 2.81
CA GLU A 188 5.63 -19.94 2.35
C GLU A 188 5.22 -18.47 2.48
N VAL A 189 4.41 -18.00 1.53
CA VAL A 189 3.86 -16.63 1.57
C VAL A 189 2.37 -16.73 1.81
N TYR A 190 1.89 -16.14 2.90
CA TYR A 190 0.48 -16.10 3.25
C TYR A 190 -0.11 -14.75 2.87
N HIS A 191 -1.31 -14.74 2.27
CA HIS A 191 -2.16 -13.55 2.27
C HIS A 191 -3.11 -13.63 3.44
N VAL A 192 -2.98 -12.68 4.35
CA VAL A 192 -3.63 -12.65 5.65
C VAL A 192 -4.75 -11.63 5.61
N GLU A 193 -5.95 -12.09 5.96
CA GLU A 193 -7.05 -11.21 6.31
C GLU A 193 -7.18 -11.10 7.82
N VAL A 194 -7.31 -9.87 8.32
CA VAL A 194 -7.55 -9.61 9.72
C VAL A 194 -9.03 -9.39 9.95
N LYS A 195 -9.57 -10.09 10.95
CA LYS A 195 -10.94 -9.90 11.42
C LYS A 195 -10.95 -9.63 12.90
N THR A 196 -11.32 -8.42 13.27
CA THR A 196 -11.63 -8.09 14.66
C THR A 196 -13.08 -8.45 14.99
N THR A 197 -13.30 -9.23 16.03
CA THR A 197 -14.65 -9.52 16.56
C THR A 197 -14.60 -10.06 17.99
N THR A 198 -15.58 -9.69 18.81
CA THR A 198 -15.76 -10.22 20.18
C THR A 198 -16.33 -11.64 20.22
N SER A 199 -16.86 -12.14 19.10
CA SER A 199 -17.53 -13.44 19.03
C SER A 199 -17.24 -14.09 17.67
N PRO A 200 -16.17 -14.89 17.56
CA PRO A 200 -15.72 -15.46 16.30
C PRO A 200 -16.53 -16.71 15.93
N THR A 201 -17.83 -16.53 15.67
CA THR A 201 -18.69 -17.62 15.19
C THR A 201 -18.50 -17.85 13.70
N GLU A 202 -18.80 -19.06 13.23
CA GLU A 202 -18.70 -19.40 11.80
C GLU A 202 -19.51 -18.45 10.91
N ALA A 203 -20.72 -18.07 11.33
CA ALA A 203 -21.55 -17.10 10.62
C ALA A 203 -20.86 -15.74 10.42
N LYS A 204 -20.13 -15.25 11.44
CA LYS A 204 -19.42 -13.96 11.41
C LYS A 204 -18.13 -14.02 10.58
N LEU A 205 -17.49 -15.19 10.50
CA LEU A 205 -16.26 -15.39 9.73
C LEU A 205 -16.52 -15.75 8.27
N ARG A 206 -17.72 -16.23 7.93
CA ARG A 206 -18.10 -16.68 6.58
C ARG A 206 -17.76 -15.66 5.48
N LYS A 207 -18.04 -14.37 5.71
CA LYS A 207 -17.76 -13.31 4.72
C LYS A 207 -16.26 -13.15 4.44
N LYS A 208 -15.41 -13.11 5.49
CA LYS A 208 -13.95 -13.02 5.33
C LYS A 208 -13.36 -14.30 4.73
N ARG A 209 -13.87 -15.49 5.08
CA ARG A 209 -13.47 -16.75 4.44
C ARG A 209 -13.82 -16.80 2.96
N ALA A 210 -15.01 -16.34 2.57
CA ALA A 210 -15.39 -16.25 1.16
C ALA A 210 -14.51 -15.27 0.38
N LEU A 211 -14.12 -14.15 1.01
CA LEU A 211 -13.18 -13.19 0.44
C LEU A 211 -11.80 -13.81 0.23
N LEU A 212 -11.23 -14.47 1.25
CA LEU A 212 -9.98 -15.23 1.14
C LEU A 212 -10.04 -16.25 0.01
N ALA A 213 -11.12 -17.02 -0.10
CA ALA A 213 -11.28 -18.02 -1.17
C ALA A 213 -11.35 -17.38 -2.56
N ARG A 214 -11.96 -16.19 -2.69
CA ARG A 214 -11.97 -15.42 -3.95
C ARG A 214 -10.56 -14.97 -4.32
N ARG A 215 -9.82 -14.37 -3.38
CA ARG A 215 -8.44 -13.88 -3.58
C ARG A 215 -7.48 -15.03 -3.88
N GLN A 216 -7.67 -16.17 -3.24
CA GLN A 216 -6.89 -17.39 -3.47
C GLN A 216 -6.92 -17.86 -4.93
N ARG A 217 -8.00 -17.58 -5.71
CA ARG A 217 -8.07 -17.94 -7.13
C ARG A 217 -7.00 -17.23 -7.97
N VAL A 218 -6.58 -16.05 -7.54
CA VAL A 218 -5.56 -15.24 -8.20
C VAL A 218 -4.21 -15.48 -7.52
N LEU A 219 -4.11 -15.20 -6.22
CA LEU A 219 -2.85 -15.26 -5.47
C LEU A 219 -2.32 -16.69 -5.31
N GLY A 220 -3.20 -17.70 -5.32
CA GLY A 220 -2.78 -19.10 -5.29
C GLY A 220 -1.96 -19.51 -6.52
N LYS A 221 -2.12 -18.82 -7.66
CA LYS A 221 -1.29 -19.05 -8.85
C LYS A 221 0.17 -18.59 -8.66
N LEU A 222 0.40 -17.69 -7.71
CA LEU A 222 1.73 -17.25 -7.25
C LEU A 222 2.23 -18.07 -6.05
N GLY A 223 1.53 -19.15 -5.70
CA GLY A 223 1.88 -20.01 -4.56
C GLY A 223 1.57 -19.40 -3.19
N LEU A 224 0.69 -18.41 -3.11
CA LEU A 224 0.30 -17.84 -1.83
C LEU A 224 -0.77 -18.71 -1.17
N ARG A 225 -0.72 -18.77 0.17
CA ARG A 225 -1.70 -19.49 0.98
C ARG A 225 -2.64 -18.50 1.68
N PRO A 226 -3.94 -18.80 1.80
CA PRO A 226 -4.86 -17.93 2.52
C PRO A 226 -4.69 -18.13 4.03
N ALA A 227 -4.71 -17.04 4.79
CA ALA A 227 -4.73 -17.06 6.24
C ALA A 227 -5.76 -16.07 6.79
N LEU A 228 -6.44 -16.45 7.87
CA LEU A 228 -7.39 -15.59 8.58
C LEU A 228 -6.88 -15.34 10.00
N ALA A 229 -6.41 -14.13 10.27
CA ALA A 229 -6.09 -13.70 11.61
C ALA A 229 -7.34 -13.15 12.29
N VAL A 230 -7.74 -13.75 13.41
CA VAL A 230 -8.91 -13.29 14.17
C VAL A 230 -8.45 -12.63 15.46
N VAL A 231 -8.62 -11.32 15.54
CA VAL A 231 -8.32 -10.55 16.75
C VAL A 231 -9.59 -10.51 17.60
N VAL A 232 -9.52 -11.08 18.78
CA VAL A 232 -10.63 -11.14 19.73
C VAL A 232 -10.29 -10.27 20.94
N PRO A 233 -10.81 -9.03 21.00
CA PRO A 233 -10.71 -8.24 22.22
C PRO A 233 -11.34 -9.01 23.39
N ARG A 234 -10.60 -9.11 24.49
CA ARG A 234 -11.07 -9.66 25.77
C ARG A 234 -11.28 -8.52 26.76
N GLU A 235 -11.99 -8.81 27.85
CA GLU A 235 -12.41 -7.85 28.90
C GLU A 235 -13.34 -6.73 28.41
N ASN A 236 -14.03 -6.07 29.34
CA ASN A 236 -14.88 -4.92 29.03
C ASN A 236 -13.97 -3.71 28.78
N TRP A 237 -13.84 -3.30 27.51
CA TRP A 237 -13.12 -2.08 27.13
C TRP A 237 -13.96 -0.84 27.48
N GLU A 238 -14.26 -0.66 28.76
CA GLU A 238 -15.02 0.48 29.29
C GLU A 238 -14.10 1.69 29.46
N VAL A 239 -14.56 2.84 28.96
CA VAL A 239 -13.93 4.13 29.20
C VAL A 239 -14.90 5.02 29.97
N GLU A 240 -14.37 5.67 31.00
CA GLU A 240 -15.06 6.70 31.78
C GLU A 240 -14.70 8.08 31.25
N VAL A 241 -15.72 8.85 30.84
CA VAL A 241 -15.58 10.23 30.40
C VAL A 241 -16.16 11.15 31.47
N TRP A 242 -15.35 12.12 31.90
CA TRP A 242 -15.72 13.14 32.87
C TRP A 242 -15.89 14.48 32.15
N VAL A 243 -17.10 15.04 32.18
CA VAL A 243 -17.36 16.38 31.64
C VAL A 243 -17.68 17.32 32.80
N GLU A 244 -16.80 18.30 33.01
CA GLU A 244 -17.03 19.43 33.92
C GLU A 244 -17.65 20.59 33.14
N LYS A 245 -18.76 21.14 33.64
CA LYS A 245 -19.43 22.31 33.04
C LYS A 245 -19.26 23.52 33.94
N SER A 246 -18.76 24.62 33.37
CA SER A 246 -18.72 25.96 33.97
C SER A 246 -20.01 26.73 33.72
#